data_AF-A0A7W1QSD5-F1
#
_entry.id   AF-A0A7W1QSD5-F1
#
_cell.length_a   1.000
_cell.length_b   1.000
_cell.length_c   1.000
_cell.angle_alpha   90.00
_cell.angle_beta   90.00
_cell.angle_gamma   90.00
#
_symmetry.space_group_name_H-M   'P 1'
#
loop_
_entity.id
_entity.type
_entity.pdbx_description
1 polymer ?
#
loop_
_entity_poly.entity_id
_entity_poly.type
_entity_poly.pdbx_seq_one_letter_code
_entity_poly.pdbx_strand_id
1 'polypeptide(L)'
;AQDLINLNFLKPGADPEQVRPVVESLFEHYINLKLGDVNFKELTYDLAEVMYDYPFRLPSNFTYIMRALMTLEGIGIVTDPNFSFFDTAKPYAKEFMLRREGKQFRKLILDKFMGRGDNEDGRIEWGKMWKLAKMAAKSYLEK
;
A
#
# COMPACT_ATOMS: atom_id res chain seq x y z
N ALA A 1 -1.73 5.02 12.29
CA ALA A 1 -1.27 6.08 13.19
C ALA A 1 0.12 5.79 13.76
N GLN A 2 0.27 4.85 14.70
CA GLN A 2 1.56 4.59 15.38
C GLN A 2 2.70 4.14 14.45
N ASP A 3 2.40 3.40 13.38
CA ASP A 3 3.41 2.97 12.41
C ASP A 3 4.12 4.15 11.72
N LEU A 4 3.42 5.26 11.48
CA LEU A 4 4.03 6.46 10.89
C LEU A 4 5.04 7.11 11.85
N ILE A 5 4.83 7.02 13.16
CA ILE A 5 5.81 7.46 14.16
C ILE A 5 6.98 6.47 14.19
N ASN A 6 6.70 5.16 14.23
CA ASN A 6 7.74 4.13 14.28
C ASN A 6 8.65 4.15 13.05
N LEU A 7 8.10 4.52 11.89
CA LEU A 7 8.81 4.63 10.63
C LEU A 7 9.44 6.03 10.42
N ASN A 8 9.42 6.92 11.43
CA ASN A 8 9.94 8.29 11.38
C ASN A 8 9.28 9.23 10.35
N PHE A 9 8.08 8.87 9.88
CA PHE A 9 7.27 9.74 9.03
C PHE A 9 6.65 10.89 9.83
N LEU A 10 6.43 10.71 11.13
CA LEU A 10 5.97 11.74 12.05
C LEU A 10 6.97 11.95 13.18
N LYS A 11 7.07 13.18 13.71
CA LYS A 11 7.91 13.44 14.89
C LYS A 11 7.35 12.69 16.10
N PRO A 12 8.20 12.24 17.03
CA PRO A 12 7.73 11.80 18.35
C PRO A 12 6.89 12.90 19.00
N GLY A 13 5.65 12.58 19.41
CA GLY A 13 4.70 13.53 20.00
C GLY A 13 3.80 14.28 19.01
N ALA A 14 3.90 14.02 17.70
CA ALA A 14 2.89 14.48 16.75
C ALA A 14 1.57 13.71 16.96
N ASP A 15 0.45 14.41 16.84
CA ASP A 15 -0.89 13.81 16.90
C ASP A 15 -1.21 13.11 15.57
N PRO A 16 -1.29 11.77 15.52
CA PRO A 16 -1.56 11.03 14.30
C PRO A 16 -2.97 11.29 13.73
N GLU A 17 -3.91 11.75 14.56
CA GLU A 17 -5.29 11.98 14.14
C GLU A 17 -5.40 13.17 13.18
N GLN A 18 -4.48 14.13 13.25
CA GLN A 18 -4.43 15.25 12.29
C GLN A 18 -4.08 14.80 10.87
N VAL A 19 -3.38 13.67 10.75
CA VAL A 19 -2.83 13.18 9.48
C VAL A 19 -3.70 12.05 8.90
N ARG A 20 -4.59 11.48 9.72
CA ARG A 20 -5.50 10.41 9.32
C ARG A 20 -6.37 10.77 8.11
N PRO A 21 -7.08 11.92 8.05
CA PRO A 21 -7.98 12.23 6.93
C PRO A 21 -7.24 12.31 5.60
N VAL A 22 -6.00 12.78 5.64
CA VAL A 22 -5.11 12.94 4.50
C VAL A 22 -4.68 11.59 3.95
N VAL A 23 -4.22 10.72 4.84
CA VAL A 23 -3.82 9.36 4.49
C VAL A 23 -5.04 8.60 3.96
N GLU A 24 -6.20 8.71 4.61
CA GLU A 24 -7.44 8.10 4.14
C GLU A 24 -7.84 8.58 2.75
N SER A 25 -7.81 9.89 2.50
CA SER A 25 -8.12 10.48 1.18
C SER A 25 -7.16 9.99 0.10
N LEU A 26 -5.85 9.92 0.38
CA LEU A 26 -4.87 9.31 -0.53
C LEU A 26 -5.21 7.86 -0.84
N PHE A 27 -5.49 7.06 0.20
CA PHE A 27 -5.84 5.66 0.01
C PHE A 27 -7.14 5.50 -0.79
N GLU A 28 -8.16 6.31 -0.54
CA GLU A 28 -9.41 6.31 -1.30
C GLU A 28 -9.20 6.67 -2.77
N HIS A 29 -8.33 7.63 -3.06
CA HIS A 29 -8.01 8.00 -4.43
C HIS A 29 -7.38 6.83 -5.20
N TYR A 30 -6.33 6.20 -4.65
CA TYR A 30 -5.61 5.13 -5.35
C TYR A 30 -6.29 3.76 -5.31
N ILE A 31 -7.07 3.44 -4.27
CA ILE A 31 -7.75 2.14 -4.17
C ILE A 31 -8.90 2.01 -5.17
N ASN A 32 -9.47 3.15 -5.60
CA ASN A 32 -10.52 3.20 -6.61
C ASN A 32 -9.98 3.13 -8.05
N LEU A 33 -8.68 3.36 -8.22
CA LEU A 33 -8.01 3.15 -9.50
C LEU A 33 -7.74 1.66 -9.72
N LYS A 34 -7.87 1.18 -10.96
CA LYS A 34 -7.37 -0.16 -11.27
C LYS A 34 -5.85 -0.12 -11.17
N LEU A 35 -5.26 -1.10 -10.49
CA LEU A 35 -3.81 -1.18 -10.29
C LEU A 35 -2.97 -1.17 -11.58
N GLY A 36 -3.58 -1.49 -12.74
CA GLY A 36 -2.92 -1.42 -14.06
C GLY A 36 -3.00 -0.06 -14.75
N ASP A 37 -3.87 0.84 -14.26
CA ASP A 37 -4.01 2.21 -14.78
C ASP A 37 -3.14 3.20 -13.97
N VAL A 38 -2.50 2.74 -12.89
CA VAL A 38 -1.63 3.57 -12.02
C VAL A 38 -0.20 3.51 -12.55
N ASN A 39 0.34 4.67 -12.92
CA ASN A 39 1.76 4.81 -13.22
C ASN A 39 2.55 4.96 -11.90
N PHE A 40 3.63 4.20 -11.71
CA PHE A 40 4.38 4.24 -10.44
C PHE A 40 5.03 5.62 -10.23
N LYS A 41 5.65 6.19 -11.27
CA LYS A 41 6.17 7.57 -11.22
C LYS A 41 5.09 8.58 -10.81
N GLU A 42 3.90 8.56 -11.40
CA GLU A 42 2.80 9.48 -11.01
C GLU A 42 2.41 9.30 -9.54
N LEU A 43 2.17 8.07 -9.09
CA LEU A 43 1.90 7.77 -7.68
C LEU A 43 2.99 8.34 -6.76
N THR A 44 4.26 8.23 -7.15
CA THR A 44 5.36 8.76 -6.32
C THR A 44 5.35 10.29 -6.21
N TYR A 45 4.93 11.01 -7.26
CA TYR A 45 4.84 12.47 -7.23
C TYR A 45 3.68 12.95 -6.36
N ASP A 46 2.52 12.35 -6.54
CA ASP A 46 1.34 12.70 -5.77
C ASP A 46 1.52 12.39 -4.27
N LEU A 47 2.18 11.26 -3.96
CA LEU A 47 2.56 10.95 -2.58
C LEU A 47 3.58 11.97 -2.03
N ALA A 48 4.50 12.45 -2.86
CA ALA A 48 5.47 13.46 -2.44
C ALA A 48 4.79 14.80 -2.12
N GLU A 49 3.79 15.23 -2.90
CA GLU A 49 3.02 16.45 -2.66
C GLU A 49 2.34 16.42 -1.28
N VAL A 50 1.67 15.31 -0.95
CA VAL A 50 1.07 15.13 0.38
C VAL A 50 2.10 15.11 1.51
N MET A 51 3.30 14.58 1.24
CA MET A 51 4.38 14.61 2.22
C MET A 51 4.93 16.03 2.48
N TYR A 52 4.75 16.98 1.55
CA TYR A 52 5.16 18.38 1.72
C TYR A 52 4.09 19.25 2.40
N ASP A 53 2.81 18.99 2.14
CA ASP A 53 1.71 19.83 2.63
C ASP A 53 1.33 19.58 4.09
N TYR A 54 1.75 18.44 4.64
CA TYR A 54 1.41 17.97 5.99
C TYR A 54 2.67 17.83 6.85
N PRO A 55 2.57 17.71 8.20
CA PRO A 55 3.73 17.64 9.10
C PRO A 55 4.52 16.32 9.01
N PHE A 56 4.54 15.71 7.83
CA PHE A 56 5.34 14.56 7.49
C PHE A 56 6.81 14.93 7.37
N ARG A 57 7.66 13.97 7.74
CA ARG A 57 9.09 13.98 7.43
C ARG A 57 9.36 12.78 6.56
N LEU A 58 10.01 12.98 5.41
CA LEU A 58 10.44 11.85 4.60
C LEU A 58 11.74 11.27 5.19
N PRO A 59 11.74 10.02 5.71
CA PRO A 59 12.96 9.43 6.23
C PRO A 59 13.97 9.23 5.09
N SER A 60 15.26 9.43 5.37
CA SER A 60 16.33 9.29 4.37
C SER A 60 16.35 7.89 3.73
N ASN A 61 16.18 6.85 4.54
CA ASN A 61 16.12 5.47 4.08
C ASN A 61 14.99 5.25 3.07
N PHE A 62 13.82 5.85 3.32
CA PHE A 62 12.69 5.76 2.39
C PHE A 62 12.97 6.51 1.09
N THR A 63 13.59 7.69 1.17
CA THR A 63 14.03 8.45 -0.02
C THR A 63 14.97 7.62 -0.90
N TYR A 64 15.93 6.90 -0.31
CA TYR A 64 16.84 6.04 -1.06
C TYR A 64 16.14 4.86 -1.72
N ILE A 65 15.17 4.24 -1.02
CA ILE A 65 14.35 3.17 -1.58
C ILE A 65 13.55 3.67 -2.78
N MET A 66 12.86 4.81 -2.63
CA MET A 66 12.08 5.41 -3.71
C MET A 66 12.96 5.75 -4.92
N ARG A 67 14.14 6.34 -4.70
CA ARG A 67 15.09 6.64 -5.77
C ARG A 67 15.57 5.38 -6.51
N ALA A 68 15.84 4.30 -5.76
CA ALA A 68 16.24 3.03 -6.37
C ALA A 68 15.11 2.45 -7.24
N LEU A 69 13.88 2.48 -6.75
CA LEU A 69 12.70 2.01 -7.50
C LEU A 69 12.43 2.84 -8.75
N MET A 70 12.45 4.18 -8.66
CA MET A 70 12.29 5.06 -9.83
C MET A 70 13.39 4.83 -10.88
N THR A 71 14.63 4.58 -10.42
CA THR A 71 15.74 4.29 -11.34
C THR A 71 15.50 2.97 -12.07
N LEU A 72 15.06 1.92 -11.35
CA LEU A 72 14.75 0.63 -11.95
C LEU A 72 13.55 0.71 -12.91
N GLU A 73 12.51 1.45 -12.54
CA GLU A 73 11.36 1.71 -13.43
C GLU A 73 11.81 2.43 -14.70
N GLY A 74 12.63 3.48 -14.57
CA GLY A 74 13.17 4.20 -15.72
C GLY A 74 13.96 3.31 -16.67
N ILE A 75 14.80 2.41 -16.15
CA ILE A 75 15.52 1.40 -16.95
C ILE A 75 14.53 0.45 -17.64
N GLY A 76 13.48 0.03 -16.94
CA GLY A 76 12.40 -0.80 -17.49
C GLY A 76 11.71 -0.13 -18.69
N ILE A 77 11.28 1.13 -18.52
CA ILE A 77 10.60 1.92 -19.56
C ILE A 77 11.50 2.16 -20.78
N VAL A 78 12.79 2.43 -20.58
CA VAL A 78 13.75 2.60 -21.67
C VAL A 78 13.89 1.32 -22.51
N THR A 79 13.75 0.15 -21.86
CA THR A 79 13.87 -1.16 -22.53
C THR A 79 12.54 -1.59 -23.18
N ASP A 80 11.42 -1.38 -22.50
CA ASP A 80 10.07 -1.66 -22.96
C ASP A 80 9.17 -0.46 -22.65
N PRO A 81 8.72 0.31 -23.67
CA PRO A 81 7.84 1.47 -23.46
C PRO A 81 6.50 1.13 -22.80
N ASN A 82 6.05 -0.12 -22.84
CA ASN A 82 4.82 -0.58 -22.20
C ASN A 82 5.07 -1.19 -20.82
N PHE A 83 6.29 -1.05 -20.27
CA PHE A 83 6.65 -1.57 -18.97
C PHE A 83 5.76 -0.98 -17.87
N SER A 84 5.21 -1.86 -17.03
CA SER A 84 4.41 -1.51 -15.85
C SER A 84 5.07 -2.08 -14.60
N PHE A 85 5.50 -1.18 -13.70
CA PHE A 85 6.09 -1.58 -12.42
C PHE A 85 5.14 -2.46 -11.61
N PHE A 86 3.86 -2.06 -11.51
CA PHE A 86 2.87 -2.80 -10.73
C PHE A 86 2.57 -4.18 -11.32
N ASP A 87 2.47 -4.31 -12.64
CA ASP A 87 2.26 -5.61 -13.28
C ASP A 87 3.44 -6.55 -13.02
N THR A 88 4.66 -6.02 -13.09
CA THR A 88 5.88 -6.77 -12.77
C THR A 88 5.94 -7.15 -11.28
N ALA A 89 5.47 -6.29 -10.38
CA ALA A 89 5.48 -6.52 -8.93
C ALA A 89 4.39 -7.49 -8.43
N LYS A 90 3.26 -7.62 -9.16
CA LYS A 90 2.12 -8.50 -8.80
C LYS A 90 2.53 -9.92 -8.35
N PRO A 91 3.33 -10.70 -9.10
CA PRO A 91 3.70 -12.05 -8.68
C PRO A 91 4.50 -12.06 -7.36
N TYR A 92 5.39 -11.10 -7.15
CA TYR A 92 6.16 -10.97 -5.91
C TYR A 92 5.28 -10.60 -4.72
N ALA A 93 4.32 -9.68 -4.91
CA ALA A 93 3.35 -9.34 -3.88
C ALA A 93 2.48 -10.56 -3.51
N LYS A 94 2.02 -11.33 -4.51
CA LYS A 94 1.29 -12.59 -4.30
C LYS A 94 2.11 -13.58 -3.50
N GLU A 95 3.39 -13.76 -3.83
CA GLU A 95 4.28 -14.66 -3.11
C GLU A 95 4.54 -14.20 -1.67
N PHE A 96 4.82 -12.91 -1.47
CA PHE A 96 5.02 -12.31 -0.14
C PHE A 96 3.83 -12.60 0.78
N MET A 97 2.60 -12.43 0.27
CA MET A 97 1.38 -12.74 1.01
C MET A 97 1.32 -14.19 1.46
N LEU A 98 1.79 -15.14 0.65
CA LEU A 98 1.74 -16.56 0.97
C LEU A 98 2.81 -16.96 2.00
N ARG A 99 3.98 -16.31 1.96
CA ARG A 99 5.12 -16.58 2.85
C ARG A 99 4.83 -16.21 4.31
N ARG A 100 5.70 -16.69 5.22
CA ARG A 100 5.61 -16.43 6.67
C ARG A 100 5.74 -14.92 6.98
N GLU A 101 6.52 -14.21 6.18
CA GLU A 101 6.73 -12.76 6.26
C GLU A 101 5.41 -11.98 6.04
N GLY A 102 4.55 -12.42 5.12
CA GLY A 102 3.22 -11.85 4.91
C GLY A 102 2.17 -12.24 5.95
N LYS A 103 2.50 -13.07 6.97
CA LYS A 103 1.51 -13.53 7.96
C LYS A 103 0.92 -12.38 8.78
N GLN A 104 1.74 -11.42 9.20
CA GLN A 104 1.27 -10.25 9.95
C GLN A 104 0.39 -9.37 9.07
N PHE A 105 0.80 -9.11 7.83
CA PHE A 105 0.03 -8.30 6.88
C PHE A 105 -1.31 -8.94 6.52
N ARG A 106 -1.33 -10.25 6.25
CA ARG A 106 -2.58 -11.01 6.06
C ARG A 106 -3.51 -10.90 7.27
N LYS A 107 -2.98 -11.02 8.48
CA LYS A 107 -3.76 -10.90 9.70
C LYS A 107 -4.37 -9.50 9.83
N LEU A 108 -3.59 -8.44 9.61
CA LEU A 108 -4.08 -7.05 9.65
C LEU A 108 -5.19 -6.80 8.63
N ILE A 109 -5.02 -7.29 7.40
CA ILE A 109 -6.04 -7.21 6.35
C ILE A 109 -7.32 -7.93 6.78
N LEU A 110 -7.20 -9.17 7.25
CA LEU A 110 -8.33 -9.97 7.69
C LEU A 110 -9.05 -9.34 8.88
N ASP A 111 -8.31 -8.86 9.89
CA ASP A 111 -8.87 -8.22 11.07
C ASP A 111 -9.63 -6.93 10.71
N LYS A 112 -9.11 -6.13 9.77
CA LYS A 112 -9.80 -4.92 9.27
C LYS A 112 -11.06 -5.27 8.47
N PHE A 113 -11.02 -6.27 7.60
CA PHE A 113 -12.20 -6.70 6.83
C PHE A 113 -13.24 -7.48 7.65
N MET A 114 -12.83 -8.10 8.76
CA MET A 114 -13.74 -8.74 9.72
C MET A 114 -14.41 -7.72 10.67
N GLY A 115 -14.14 -6.41 10.51
CA GLY A 115 -14.74 -5.36 11.35
C GLY A 115 -14.22 -5.38 12.79
N ARG A 116 -13.03 -5.95 13.03
CA ARG A 116 -12.46 -6.07 14.37
C ARG A 116 -11.59 -4.88 14.78
N GLY A 117 -11.43 -3.89 13.90
CA GLY A 117 -10.81 -2.60 14.19
C GLY A 117 -11.84 -1.49 14.04
N ASP A 118 -12.18 -0.86 15.16
CA ASP A 118 -12.79 0.47 15.28
C ASP A 118 -13.96 0.79 14.33
N ASN A 119 -14.86 -0.18 14.10
CA ASN A 119 -16.17 0.11 13.53
C ASN A 119 -17.18 0.15 14.68
N GLU A 120 -17.77 1.33 14.91
CA GLU A 120 -18.93 1.49 15.82
C GLU A 120 -20.13 0.66 15.34
N ASP A 121 -20.20 0.36 14.04
CA ASP A 121 -21.16 -0.55 13.43
C ASP A 121 -20.53 -1.94 13.22
N GLY A 122 -20.73 -2.88 14.15
CA GLY A 122 -20.20 -4.26 14.13
C GLY A 122 -20.68 -5.16 12.99
N ARG A 123 -20.76 -4.67 11.76
CA ARG A 123 -21.17 -5.41 10.56
C ARG A 123 -19.95 -6.05 9.90
N ILE A 124 -19.90 -7.37 9.94
CA ILE A 124 -18.90 -8.18 9.22
C ILE A 124 -19.13 -8.03 7.72
N GLU A 125 -18.14 -7.53 6.98
CA GLU A 125 -18.21 -7.36 5.52
C GLU A 125 -17.92 -8.69 4.78
N TRP A 126 -18.83 -9.66 4.92
CA TRP A 126 -18.75 -11.00 4.34
C TRP A 126 -18.42 -11.01 2.83
N GLY A 127 -18.84 -9.99 2.09
CA GLY A 127 -18.53 -9.85 0.65
C GLY A 127 -17.04 -9.61 0.36
N LYS A 128 -16.33 -8.86 1.22
CA LYS A 128 -14.89 -8.62 1.06
C LYS A 128 -14.07 -9.82 1.53
N MET A 129 -14.52 -10.52 2.57
CA MET A 129 -13.94 -11.79 3.02
C MET A 129 -14.02 -12.88 1.94
N TRP A 130 -15.15 -13.00 1.25
CA TRP A 130 -15.31 -13.94 0.13
C TRP A 130 -14.37 -13.61 -1.04
N LYS A 131 -14.16 -12.33 -1.35
CA LYS A 131 -13.18 -11.90 -2.36
C LYS A 131 -11.76 -12.32 -2.00
N LEU A 132 -11.34 -12.16 -0.74
CA LEU A 132 -10.02 -12.60 -0.27
C LEU A 132 -9.87 -14.12 -0.32
N ALA A 133 -10.88 -14.86 0.15
CA ALA A 133 -10.89 -16.32 0.08
C ALA A 133 -10.80 -16.82 -1.37
N LYS A 134 -11.54 -16.19 -2.29
CA LYS A 134 -11.49 -16.49 -3.73
C LYS A 134 -10.13 -16.15 -4.34
N MET A 135 -9.50 -15.03 -3.97
CA MET A 135 -8.15 -14.70 -4.43
C MET A 135 -7.10 -15.68 -3.90
N ALA A 136 -7.20 -16.09 -2.63
CA ALA A 136 -6.32 -17.09 -2.03
C ALA A 136 -6.51 -18.47 -2.69
N ALA A 137 -7.75 -18.89 -2.93
CA ALA A 137 -8.06 -20.15 -3.60
C ALA A 137 -7.60 -20.14 -5.07
N LYS A 138 -7.88 -19.07 -5.82
CA LYS A 138 -7.40 -18.89 -7.20
C LYS A 138 -5.87 -18.90 -7.26
N SER A 139 -5.22 -18.24 -6.30
CA SER A 139 -3.77 -18.27 -6.13
C SER A 139 -3.20 -19.66 -5.88
N TYR A 140 -3.96 -20.55 -5.24
CA TYR A 140 -3.55 -21.92 -4.92
C TYR A 140 -3.84 -22.91 -6.06
N LEU A 141 -4.86 -22.62 -6.88
CA LEU A 141 -5.28 -23.43 -8.03
C LEU A 141 -4.51 -23.12 -9.32
N GLU A 142 -3.89 -21.94 -9.44
CA GLU A 142 -3.00 -21.57 -10.55
C GLU A 142 -1.53 -21.99 -10.29
N LYS A 143 -1.32 -23.07 -9.52
CA LYS A 143 -0.01 -23.68 -9.27
C LYS A 143 0.20 -24.88 -10.17
#